data_AF-A0A090QP21-F1
#
_entry.id   AF-A0A090QP21-F1
#
_cell.length_a   1.000
_cell.length_b   1.000
_cell.length_c   1.000
_cell.angle_alpha   90.00
_cell.angle_beta   90.00
_cell.angle_gamma   90.00
#
_symmetry.space_group_name_H-M   'P 1'
#
loop_
_entity.id
_entity.type
_entity.pdbx_description
1 polymer ?
#
loop_
_entity_poly.entity_id
_entity_poly.type
_entity_poly.pdbx_seq_one_letter_code
_entity_poly.pdbx_strand_id
1 'polypeptide(L)'
;MSKRRVVVTGMGMLSPVGNSVESSWKALLAGTSGIRTIEHFDASAFATRFAGMINDFNCEEYMSKKDARKMDLFIQYGIAAGIQALKDSGIEITEENASRVGVAIGSGIGGLGLIEANHEALMEKGPRKISILCAFYYREHDRRSPVYHARSTWSKHRYLYRVYNWPS
;
A
#
# COMPACT_ATOMS: atom_id res chain seq x y z
N MET A 1 -23.83 -25.45 7.13
CA MET A 1 -23.56 -24.46 6.06
C MET A 1 -22.67 -25.10 5.01
N SER A 2 -23.01 -24.99 3.73
CA SER A 2 -22.11 -25.41 2.66
C SER A 2 -20.93 -24.43 2.56
N LYS A 3 -19.73 -24.95 2.31
CA LYS A 3 -18.51 -24.15 2.19
C LYS A 3 -18.54 -23.41 0.84
N ARG A 4 -18.66 -22.08 0.87
CA ARG A 4 -18.60 -21.26 -0.35
C ARG A 4 -17.19 -21.32 -0.94
N ARG A 5 -17.10 -21.49 -2.26
CA ARG A 5 -15.84 -21.41 -3.00
C ARG A 5 -15.46 -19.94 -3.18
N VAL A 6 -14.17 -19.66 -3.11
CA VAL A 6 -13.62 -18.32 -3.25
C VAL A 6 -12.66 -18.32 -4.43
N VAL A 7 -12.78 -17.32 -5.29
CA VAL A 7 -11.97 -17.17 -6.51
C VAL A 7 -11.29 -15.80 -6.52
N VAL A 8 -10.23 -15.68 -7.32
CA VAL A 8 -9.57 -14.38 -7.60
C VAL A 8 -10.14 -13.86 -8.91
N THR A 9 -10.75 -12.67 -8.87
CA THR A 9 -11.37 -12.06 -10.05
C THR A 9 -10.57 -10.91 -10.62
N GLY A 10 -9.69 -10.29 -9.84
CA GLY A 10 -8.79 -9.25 -10.33
C GLY A 10 -7.56 -9.10 -9.45
N MET A 11 -6.49 -8.58 -10.05
CA MET A 11 -5.19 -8.38 -9.43
C MET A 11 -4.62 -6.99 -9.76
N GLY A 12 -3.86 -6.45 -8.82
CA GLY A 12 -3.09 -5.23 -9.01
C GLY A 12 -1.76 -5.36 -8.29
N MET A 13 -0.73 -4.70 -8.80
CA MET A 13 0.61 -4.85 -8.27
C MET A 13 1.49 -3.64 -8.60
N LEU A 14 2.18 -3.14 -7.57
CA LEU A 14 3.37 -2.32 -7.73
C LEU A 14 4.55 -3.11 -7.17
N SER A 15 5.63 -3.18 -7.94
CA SER A 15 6.85 -3.90 -7.57
C SER A 15 8.11 -3.20 -8.10
N PRO A 16 9.30 -3.52 -7.58
CA PRO A 16 10.54 -2.92 -8.07
C PRO A 16 10.88 -3.23 -9.54
N VAL A 17 10.18 -4.21 -10.13
CA VAL A 17 10.35 -4.66 -11.52
C VAL A 17 9.20 -4.25 -12.44
N GLY A 18 8.15 -3.61 -11.92
CA GLY A 18 7.01 -3.17 -12.72
C GLY A 18 5.86 -2.59 -11.89
N ASN A 19 5.11 -1.68 -12.49
CA ASN A 19 3.99 -0.97 -11.87
C ASN A 19 2.61 -1.54 -12.25
N SER A 20 2.58 -2.74 -12.82
CA SER A 20 1.37 -3.53 -13.07
C SER A 20 1.67 -5.02 -12.93
N VAL A 21 0.62 -5.85 -12.84
CA VAL A 21 0.76 -7.31 -12.84
C VAL A 21 1.49 -7.78 -14.08
N GLU A 22 1.10 -7.30 -15.26
CA GLU A 22 1.67 -7.73 -16.54
C GLU A 22 3.13 -7.32 -16.71
N SER A 23 3.46 -6.06 -16.40
CA SER A 23 4.85 -5.58 -16.48
C SER A 23 5.75 -6.32 -15.49
N SER A 24 5.28 -6.52 -14.25
CA SER A 24 6.01 -7.26 -13.23
C SER A 24 6.21 -8.73 -13.64
N TRP A 25 5.17 -9.39 -14.15
CA TRP A 25 5.25 -10.78 -14.56
C TRP A 25 6.22 -10.99 -15.73
N LYS A 26 6.15 -10.13 -16.74
CA LYS A 26 7.09 -10.15 -17.87
C LYS A 26 8.55 -9.99 -17.40
N ALA A 27 8.80 -9.05 -16.49
CA ALA A 27 10.13 -8.83 -15.94
C ALA A 27 10.64 -10.03 -15.12
N LEU A 28 9.76 -10.67 -14.35
CA LEU A 28 10.08 -11.87 -13.58
C LEU A 28 10.45 -13.06 -14.50
N LEU A 29 9.67 -13.28 -15.56
CA LEU A 29 9.97 -14.32 -16.55
C LEU A 29 11.30 -14.07 -17.29
N ALA A 30 11.67 -12.80 -17.46
CA ALA A 30 12.95 -12.42 -18.07
C ALA A 30 14.14 -12.46 -17.08
N GLY A 31 13.91 -12.75 -15.79
CA GLY A 31 14.97 -12.73 -14.78
C GLY A 31 15.51 -11.33 -14.45
N THR A 32 14.74 -10.28 -14.73
CA THR A 32 15.16 -8.89 -14.48
C THR A 32 15.20 -8.60 -12.98
N SER A 33 16.33 -8.10 -12.48
CA SER A 33 16.44 -7.60 -11.11
C SER A 33 15.84 -6.20 -10.98
N GLY A 34 15.03 -5.98 -9.94
CA GLY A 34 14.54 -4.66 -9.55
C GLY A 34 15.33 -3.99 -8.43
N ILE A 35 16.44 -4.61 -7.99
CA ILE A 35 17.28 -4.10 -6.90
C ILE A 35 18.28 -3.09 -7.45
N ARG A 36 18.34 -1.90 -6.82
CA ARG A 36 19.15 -0.76 -7.27
C ARG A 36 19.75 -0.03 -6.06
N THR A 37 20.73 0.83 -6.32
CA THR A 37 21.23 1.79 -5.31
C THR A 37 20.09 2.65 -4.79
N ILE A 38 20.08 2.94 -3.49
CA ILE A 38 19.05 3.81 -2.88
C ILE A 38 19.26 5.25 -3.37
N GLU A 39 18.20 5.87 -3.88
CA GLU A 39 18.23 7.25 -4.42
C GLU A 39 17.37 8.24 -3.62
N HIS A 40 16.57 7.75 -2.67
CA HIS A 40 15.67 8.60 -1.87
C HIS A 40 16.38 9.40 -0.77
N PHE A 41 17.56 8.97 -0.34
CA PHE A 41 18.39 9.64 0.67
C PHE A 41 19.86 9.22 0.51
N ASP A 42 20.78 9.94 1.15
CA ASP A 42 22.21 9.57 1.16
C ASP A 42 22.45 8.34 2.06
N ALA A 43 22.62 7.19 1.42
CA ALA A 43 22.91 5.93 2.10
C ALA A 43 24.41 5.67 2.31
N SER A 44 25.31 6.63 2.07
CA SER A 44 26.78 6.43 2.11
C SER A 44 27.30 5.91 3.45
N ALA A 45 26.71 6.37 4.56
CA ALA A 45 27.06 5.95 5.92
C ALA A 45 26.48 4.59 6.33
N PHE A 46 25.59 3.99 5.53
CA PHE A 46 24.90 2.76 5.87
C PHE A 46 25.64 1.52 5.34
N ALA A 47 25.55 0.43 6.10
CA ALA A 47 26.13 -0.86 5.71
C ALA A 47 25.47 -1.45 4.45
N THR A 48 24.16 -1.21 4.27
CA THR A 48 23.39 -1.60 3.09
C THR A 48 22.97 -0.35 2.33
N ARG A 49 23.25 -0.32 1.02
CA ARG A 49 23.06 0.88 0.16
C ARG A 49 22.18 0.64 -1.06
N PHE A 50 21.51 -0.51 -1.11
CA PHE A 50 20.64 -0.92 -2.21
C PHE A 50 19.28 -1.41 -1.68
N ALA A 51 18.24 -1.23 -2.48
CA ALA A 51 16.89 -1.65 -2.17
C ALA A 51 16.09 -1.94 -3.46
N GLY A 52 14.97 -2.64 -3.31
CA GLY A 52 13.95 -2.74 -4.35
C GLY A 52 12.99 -1.57 -4.23
N MET A 53 13.25 -0.48 -4.94
CA MET A 53 12.40 0.72 -4.93
C MET A 53 11.37 0.64 -6.05
N ILE A 54 10.15 1.14 -5.81
CA ILE A 54 9.17 1.40 -6.87
C ILE A 54 9.66 2.59 -7.67
N ASN A 55 9.77 2.44 -8.99
CA ASN A 55 10.28 3.48 -9.88
C ASN A 55 9.13 4.09 -10.67
N ASP A 56 9.25 5.36 -11.04
CA ASP A 56 8.29 6.07 -11.90
C ASP A 56 6.83 6.01 -11.38
N PHE A 57 6.65 5.94 -10.06
CA PHE A 57 5.32 5.99 -9.48
C PHE A 57 4.76 7.41 -9.53
N ASN A 58 3.72 7.60 -10.34
CA ASN A 58 2.98 8.84 -10.40
C ASN A 58 1.68 8.74 -9.60
N CYS A 59 1.65 9.32 -8.40
CA CYS A 59 0.47 9.32 -7.55
C CYS A 59 -0.76 10.00 -8.21
N GLU A 60 -0.54 10.94 -9.12
CA GLU A 60 -1.61 11.73 -9.77
C GLU A 60 -2.50 10.89 -10.69
N GLU A 61 -2.03 9.73 -11.13
CA GLU A 61 -2.84 8.77 -11.91
C GLU A 61 -3.94 8.10 -11.07
N TYR A 62 -3.80 8.14 -9.75
CA TYR A 62 -4.65 7.39 -8.82
C TYR A 62 -5.40 8.29 -7.83
N MET A 63 -4.88 9.48 -7.54
CA MET A 63 -5.46 10.40 -6.56
C MET A 63 -5.05 11.85 -6.82
N SER A 64 -5.79 12.79 -6.24
CA SER A 64 -5.43 14.20 -6.32
C SER A 64 -4.13 14.50 -5.54
N LYS A 65 -3.35 15.49 -5.97
CA LYS A 65 -2.19 16.00 -5.19
C LYS A 65 -2.55 16.34 -3.74
N LYS A 66 -3.77 16.85 -3.53
CA LYS A 66 -4.27 17.23 -2.21
C LYS A 66 -4.43 16.02 -1.29
N ASP A 67 -4.83 14.88 -1.84
CA ASP A 67 -5.02 13.65 -1.06
C ASP A 67 -3.71 12.89 -0.90
N ALA A 68 -2.87 12.84 -1.93
CA ALA A 68 -1.53 12.25 -1.86
C ALA A 68 -0.70 12.84 -0.70
N ARG A 69 -0.74 14.17 -0.50
CA ARG A 69 -0.03 14.85 0.61
C ARG A 69 -0.48 14.43 2.01
N LYS A 70 -1.63 13.79 2.15
CA LYS A 70 -2.18 13.31 3.42
C LYS A 70 -1.79 11.86 3.71
N MET A 71 -1.14 11.19 2.77
CA MET A 71 -0.89 9.75 2.78
C MET A 71 0.62 9.49 2.66
N ASP A 72 1.13 8.58 3.47
CA ASP A 72 2.47 8.05 3.28
C ASP A 72 2.48 7.17 2.01
N LEU A 73 3.65 7.01 1.37
CA LEU A 73 3.82 6.28 0.11
C LEU A 73 3.25 4.86 0.18
N PHE A 74 3.34 4.17 1.32
CA PHE A 74 2.80 2.82 1.42
C PHE A 74 1.27 2.77 1.26
N ILE A 75 0.54 3.81 1.71
CA ILE A 75 -0.91 3.93 1.48
C ILE A 75 -1.17 4.26 0.02
N GLN A 76 -0.36 5.14 -0.58
CA GLN A 76 -0.50 5.50 -1.99
C GLN A 76 -0.31 4.28 -2.89
N TYR A 77 0.69 3.45 -2.62
CA TYR A 77 0.89 2.16 -3.28
C TYR A 77 -0.26 1.19 -3.02
N GLY A 78 -0.75 1.18 -1.78
CA GLY A 78 -2.03 0.63 -1.31
C GLY A 78 -3.17 0.85 -2.30
N ILE A 79 -3.50 2.12 -2.47
CA ILE A 79 -4.61 2.60 -3.26
C ILE A 79 -4.38 2.30 -4.74
N ALA A 80 -3.19 2.58 -5.26
CA ALA A 80 -2.89 2.41 -6.67
C ALA A 80 -3.12 0.97 -7.15
N ALA A 81 -2.57 0.00 -6.43
CA ALA A 81 -2.72 -1.39 -6.82
C ALA A 81 -4.08 -2.00 -6.37
N GLY A 82 -4.75 -1.44 -5.36
CA GLY A 82 -6.16 -1.74 -5.08
C GLY A 82 -7.09 -1.29 -6.22
N ILE A 83 -6.88 -0.09 -6.78
CA ILE A 83 -7.61 0.43 -7.95
C ILE A 83 -7.34 -0.43 -9.18
N GLN A 84 -6.09 -0.84 -9.42
CA GLN A 84 -5.76 -1.77 -10.50
C GLN A 84 -6.56 -3.08 -10.36
N ALA A 85 -6.60 -3.67 -9.16
CA ALA A 85 -7.31 -4.92 -8.92
C ALA A 85 -8.84 -4.81 -9.09
N LEU A 86 -9.43 -3.69 -8.65
CA LEU A 86 -10.85 -3.43 -8.86
C LEU A 86 -11.17 -3.29 -10.35
N LYS A 87 -10.38 -2.51 -11.10
CA LYS A 87 -10.52 -2.35 -12.55
C LYS A 87 -10.38 -3.68 -13.29
N ASP A 88 -9.35 -4.46 -12.97
CA ASP A 88 -9.09 -5.78 -13.57
C ASP A 88 -10.26 -6.76 -13.29
N SER A 89 -10.87 -6.67 -12.10
CA SER A 89 -12.01 -7.53 -11.76
C SER A 89 -13.32 -7.23 -12.48
N GLY A 90 -13.45 -6.03 -13.07
CA GLY A 90 -14.70 -5.54 -13.65
C GLY A 90 -15.85 -5.37 -12.64
N ILE A 91 -15.57 -5.42 -11.33
CA ILE A 91 -16.59 -5.25 -10.29
C ILE A 91 -16.94 -3.77 -10.15
N GLU A 92 -18.21 -3.44 -10.37
CA GLU A 92 -18.78 -2.14 -10.04
C GLU A 92 -19.38 -2.17 -8.63
N ILE A 93 -18.97 -1.23 -7.79
CA ILE A 93 -19.50 -1.08 -6.43
C ILE A 93 -20.63 -0.06 -6.46
N THR A 94 -21.84 -0.50 -6.10
CA THR A 94 -23.06 0.30 -6.05
C THR A 94 -23.61 0.32 -4.62
N GLU A 95 -24.58 1.19 -4.34
CA GLU A 95 -25.23 1.22 -3.02
C GLU A 95 -25.84 -0.13 -2.62
N GLU A 96 -26.36 -0.88 -3.59
CA GLU A 96 -26.99 -2.19 -3.38
C GLU A 96 -25.98 -3.27 -2.92
N ASN A 97 -24.76 -3.25 -3.47
CA ASN A 97 -23.75 -4.28 -3.18
C ASN A 97 -22.66 -3.84 -2.20
N ALA A 98 -22.56 -2.55 -1.86
CA ALA A 98 -21.50 -1.98 -1.03
C ALA A 98 -21.36 -2.68 0.33
N SER A 99 -22.47 -3.06 0.97
CA SER A 99 -22.47 -3.78 2.25
C SER A 99 -21.86 -5.19 2.20
N ARG A 100 -21.66 -5.74 1.00
CA ARG A 100 -21.10 -7.07 0.73
C ARG A 100 -19.67 -7.02 0.21
N VAL A 101 -19.14 -5.83 -0.05
CA VAL A 101 -17.75 -5.64 -0.51
C VAL A 101 -16.92 -5.15 0.67
N GLY A 102 -15.96 -5.97 1.08
CA GLY A 102 -15.03 -5.66 2.16
C GLY A 102 -13.61 -5.44 1.66
N VAL A 103 -12.81 -4.78 2.49
CA VAL A 103 -11.35 -4.63 2.28
C VAL A 103 -10.59 -5.30 3.41
N ALA A 104 -9.52 -6.00 3.07
CA ALA A 104 -8.58 -6.60 4.01
C ALA A 104 -7.17 -6.37 3.48
N ILE A 105 -6.55 -5.27 3.92
CA ILE A 105 -5.24 -4.80 3.45
C ILE A 105 -4.36 -4.57 4.67
N GLY A 106 -3.05 -4.78 4.57
CA GLY A 106 -2.14 -4.58 5.69
C GLY A 106 -0.77 -4.08 5.24
N SER A 107 -0.06 -3.45 6.18
CA SER A 107 1.35 -3.09 6.04
C SER A 107 2.10 -3.62 7.25
N GLY A 108 3.33 -4.09 7.06
CA GLY A 108 4.13 -4.62 8.16
C GLY A 108 4.63 -3.54 9.11
N ILE A 109 5.07 -2.40 8.56
CA ILE A 109 5.69 -1.32 9.33
C ILE A 109 4.83 -0.04 9.30
N GLY A 110 4.03 0.17 8.26
CA GLY A 110 3.27 1.41 8.09
C GLY A 110 4.13 2.57 7.59
N GLY A 111 3.76 3.80 7.97
CA GLY A 111 4.28 5.04 7.40
C GLY A 111 5.48 5.60 8.16
N LEU A 112 6.64 4.95 8.03
CA LEU A 112 7.87 5.42 8.70
C LEU A 112 8.28 6.83 8.28
N GLY A 113 8.18 7.16 7.00
CA GLY A 113 8.61 8.47 6.50
C GLY A 113 7.80 9.60 7.13
N LEU A 114 6.47 9.42 7.25
CA LEU A 114 5.62 10.39 7.93
C LEU A 114 5.89 10.46 9.44
N ILE A 115 6.16 9.32 10.09
CA ILE A 115 6.50 9.28 11.52
C ILE A 115 7.80 10.05 11.78
N GLU A 116 8.84 9.79 11.00
CA GLU A 116 10.14 10.46 11.10
C GLU A 116 10.00 11.98 10.91
N ALA A 117 9.30 12.41 9.85
CA ALA A 117 9.08 13.83 9.59
C ALA A 117 8.29 14.54 10.71
N ASN A 118 7.31 13.88 11.31
CA ASN A 118 6.56 14.46 12.43
C ASN A 118 7.37 14.47 13.74
N HIS A 119 8.22 13.45 13.95
CA HIS A 119 9.12 13.43 15.09
C HIS A 119 10.13 14.58 15.01
N GLU A 120 10.75 14.79 13.85
CA GLU A 120 11.67 15.90 13.61
C GLU A 120 10.97 17.25 13.81
N ALA A 121 9.77 17.43 13.23
CA ALA A 121 8.99 18.66 13.40
C ALA A 121 8.63 18.95 14.87
N LEU A 122 8.33 17.91 15.67
CA LEU A 122 8.11 18.04 17.10
C LEU A 122 9.37 18.51 17.82
N MET A 123 10.52 17.89 17.55
CA MET A 123 11.77 18.20 18.22
C MET A 123 12.26 19.61 17.89
N GLU A 124 12.13 20.04 16.63
CA GLU A 124 12.60 21.35 16.19
C GLU A 124 11.65 22.50 16.56
N LYS A 125 10.34 22.30 16.41
CA LYS A 125 9.34 23.39 16.37
C LYS A 125 8.22 23.22 17.39
N GLY A 126 8.26 22.15 18.19
CA GLY A 126 7.31 21.86 19.23
C GLY A 126 5.97 21.28 18.73
N PRO A 127 5.08 20.91 19.68
CA PRO A 127 3.92 20.07 19.41
C PRO A 127 2.87 20.68 18.47
N ARG A 128 2.81 22.02 18.37
CA ARG A 128 1.88 22.72 17.47
C ARG A 128 2.17 22.49 15.98
N LYS A 129 3.32 21.93 15.63
CA LYS A 129 3.71 21.64 14.24
C LYS A 129 3.52 20.19 13.82
N ILE A 130 3.10 19.30 14.74
CA ILE A 130 2.73 17.93 14.37
C ILE A 130 1.48 17.97 13.50
N SER A 131 1.49 17.23 12.40
CA SER A 131 0.30 17.04 11.57
C SER A 131 -0.76 16.27 12.32
N ILE A 132 -2.01 16.76 12.30
CA ILE A 132 -3.15 16.05 12.90
C ILE A 132 -3.37 14.66 12.27
N LEU A 133 -2.92 14.46 11.03
CA LEU A 133 -2.98 13.16 10.35
C LEU A 133 -2.06 12.13 10.98
N CYS A 134 -0.95 12.55 11.63
CA CYS A 134 -0.09 11.65 12.39
C CYS A 134 -0.89 10.94 13.50
N ALA A 135 -1.79 11.65 14.18
CA ALA A 135 -2.64 11.05 15.22
C ALA A 135 -3.66 10.03 14.67
N PHE A 136 -4.15 10.22 13.43
CA PHE A 136 -5.06 9.26 12.78
C PHE A 136 -4.36 7.93 12.48
N TYR A 137 -3.09 7.95 12.08
CA TYR A 137 -2.28 6.73 11.92
C TYR A 137 -2.18 5.91 13.22
N TYR A 138 -2.11 6.58 14.38
CA TYR A 138 -2.03 5.89 15.67
C TYR A 138 -3.40 5.47 16.22
N ARG A 139 -4.48 6.20 15.91
CA ARG A 139 -5.82 5.89 16.42
C ARG A 139 -6.39 4.58 15.87
N GLU A 140 -5.91 4.12 14.71
CA GLU A 140 -6.32 2.83 14.11
C GLU A 140 -5.62 1.61 14.71
N HIS A 141 -4.64 1.79 15.61
CA HIS A 141 -4.09 0.71 16.43
C HIS A 141 -4.91 0.40 17.70
N ASP A 142 -5.97 1.18 18.00
CA ASP A 142 -6.91 0.88 19.08
C ASP A 142 -7.96 -0.15 18.63
N ARG A 143 -8.18 -1.16 19.47
CA ARG A 143 -8.74 -2.50 19.20
C ARG A 143 -10.24 -2.55 18.83
N ARG A 144 -10.83 -1.48 18.31
CA ARG A 144 -12.29 -1.36 18.12
C ARG A 144 -12.78 -1.18 16.68
N SER A 145 -11.89 -1.13 15.69
CA SER A 145 -12.31 -1.11 14.27
C SER A 145 -12.24 -2.52 13.65
N PRO A 146 -13.36 -3.09 13.13
CA PRO A 146 -13.38 -4.43 12.55
C PRO A 146 -12.59 -4.61 11.26
N VAL A 147 -12.06 -3.53 10.67
CA VAL A 147 -11.59 -3.52 9.27
C VAL A 147 -10.12 -3.91 9.10
N TYR A 148 -9.32 -3.97 10.18
CA TYR A 148 -7.90 -4.31 10.09
C TYR A 148 -7.51 -5.38 11.11
N HIS A 149 -7.77 -6.64 10.77
CA HIS A 149 -7.15 -7.80 11.43
C HIS A 149 -6.14 -8.46 10.47
N ALA A 150 -5.05 -7.76 10.16
CA ALA A 150 -3.87 -8.38 9.60
C ALA A 150 -2.94 -8.78 10.76
N ARG A 151 -3.03 -10.06 11.19
CA ARG A 151 -2.01 -10.65 12.08
C ARG A 151 -0.67 -10.59 11.36
N SER A 152 0.29 -9.88 11.95
CA SER A 152 1.69 -9.84 11.53
C SER A 152 2.30 -11.24 11.62
N THR A 153 2.24 -11.98 10.51
CA THR A 153 3.14 -13.10 10.27
C THR A 153 4.20 -12.61 9.30
N TRP A 154 5.45 -12.67 9.75
CA TRP A 154 6.62 -12.21 9.03
C TRP A 154 6.71 -12.88 7.65
N SER A 155 6.52 -12.11 6.58
CA SER A 155 7.07 -12.44 5.27
C SER A 155 7.33 -11.18 4.46
N LYS A 156 8.54 -11.11 3.93
CA LYS A 156 9.11 -9.99 3.20
C LYS A 156 8.42 -9.83 1.83
N HIS A 157 8.07 -8.59 1.49
CA HIS A 157 7.83 -8.07 0.13
C HIS A 157 6.74 -8.78 -0.70
N ARG A 158 5.52 -8.25 -0.66
CA ARG A 158 4.58 -8.18 -1.81
C ARG A 158 3.28 -7.47 -1.41
N TYR A 159 2.92 -6.40 -2.11
CA TYR A 159 1.56 -5.86 -2.11
C TYR A 159 0.74 -6.67 -3.11
N LEU A 160 0.00 -7.68 -2.63
CA LEU A 160 -0.91 -8.48 -3.46
C LEU A 160 -2.35 -8.11 -3.05
N TYR A 161 -3.08 -7.45 -3.94
CA TYR A 161 -4.47 -7.06 -3.71
C TYR A 161 -5.37 -8.18 -4.20
N ARG A 162 -6.37 -8.51 -3.38
CA ARG A 162 -7.32 -9.58 -3.67
C ARG A 162 -8.72 -9.05 -3.43
N VAL A 163 -9.47 -8.88 -4.51
CA VAL A 163 -10.90 -8.57 -4.43
C VAL A 163 -11.64 -9.90 -4.33
N TYR A 164 -12.43 -10.06 -3.26
CA TYR A 164 -13.27 -11.25 -3.07
C TYR A 164 -14.67 -10.96 -3.59
N ASN A 165 -15.09 -11.69 -4.62
CA ASN A 165 -16.49 -11.69 -5.05
C ASN A 165 -17.30 -12.67 -4.17
N TRP A 166 -18.47 -12.25 -3.70
CA TRP A 166 -19.43 -13.11 -3.01
C TRP A 166 -20.66 -13.31 -3.91
N PRO A 167 -20.73 -14.40 -4.70
CA PRO A 167 -21.96 -14.73 -5.39
C PRO A 167 -23.02 -15.25 -4.41
N SER A 168 -24.28 -14.99 -4.71
CA SER A 168 -25.50 -15.40 -3.98
C SER A 168 -25.43 -16.85 -3.48
#